data_AF-A0A838J968-F1
#
_entry.id   AF-A0A838J968-F1
#
_cell.length_a   1.000
_cell.length_b   1.000
_cell.length_c   1.000
_cell.angle_alpha   90.00
_cell.angle_beta   90.00
_cell.angle_gamma   90.00
#
_symmetry.space_group_name_H-M   'P 1'
#
loop_
_entity.id
_entity.type
_entity.pdbx_description
1 polymer ?
#
loop_
_entity_poly.entity_id
_entity_poly.type
_entity_poly.pdbx_seq_one_letter_code
_entity_poly.pdbx_strand_id
1 'polypeptide(L)'
;MNINIWQTLFLALLQGVTELFPISSLGHTVILPALFGWGDLVRDKHFLPLIVALHLGTSIALVIYFWRDWLNVIRTLVTSIQKGGVEKGTESWVSWLILIGCIPAGIL
;
A
#
# COMPACT_ATOMS: atom_id res chain seq x y z
N MET A 1 0.76 -17.40 -18.35
CA MET A 1 -0.45 -16.94 -17.64
C MET A 1 -1.58 -16.66 -18.61
N ASN A 2 -2.56 -17.55 -18.70
CA ASN A 2 -3.81 -17.29 -19.43
C ASN A 2 -4.83 -16.72 -18.45
N ILE A 3 -4.71 -15.42 -18.14
CA ILE A 3 -5.66 -14.71 -17.27
C ILE A 3 -6.70 -13.98 -18.12
N ASN A 4 -7.97 -14.09 -17.76
CA ASN A 4 -9.05 -13.33 -18.40
C ASN A 4 -9.19 -11.94 -17.74
N ILE A 5 -9.64 -10.94 -18.50
CA ILE A 5 -9.92 -9.59 -17.99
C ILE A 5 -10.82 -9.59 -16.75
N TRP A 6 -11.80 -10.50 -16.70
CA TRP A 6 -12.68 -10.66 -15.54
C TRP A 6 -11.94 -11.11 -14.27
N GLN A 7 -10.99 -12.05 -14.42
CA GLN A 7 -10.16 -12.50 -13.31
C GLN A 7 -9.24 -11.38 -12.84
N THR A 8 -8.63 -10.64 -13.78
CA THR A 8 -7.80 -9.46 -13.46
C THR A 8 -8.60 -8.40 -12.71
N LEU A 9 -9.81 -8.07 -13.18
CA LEU A 9 -10.67 -7.08 -12.53
C LEU A 9 -11.10 -7.54 -11.13
N PHE A 10 -11.47 -8.81 -10.99
CA PHE A 10 -11.81 -9.41 -9.70
C PHE A 10 -10.64 -9.31 -8.72
N LEU A 11 -9.43 -9.72 -9.13
CA LEU A 11 -8.24 -9.64 -8.29
C LEU A 11 -7.85 -8.20 -7.95
N ALA A 12 -8.01 -7.27 -8.89
CA ALA A 12 -7.75 -5.86 -8.65
C ALA A 12 -8.72 -5.25 -7.62
N LEU A 13 -10.01 -5.56 -7.72
CA LEU A 13 -11.02 -5.13 -6.75
C LEU A 13 -10.78 -5.78 -5.39
N LEU A 14 -10.50 -7.09 -5.37
CA LEU A 14 -10.19 -7.83 -4.15
C LEU A 14 -8.97 -7.23 -3.44
N GLN A 15 -7.86 -7.03 -4.15
CA GLN A 15 -6.67 -6.39 -3.61
C GLN A 15 -6.99 -4.97 -3.12
N GLY A 16 -7.68 -4.17 -3.93
CA GLY A 16 -8.06 -2.80 -3.59
C GLY A 16 -8.88 -2.68 -2.32
N VAL A 17 -9.86 -3.57 -2.12
CA VAL A 17 -10.67 -3.58 -0.91
C VAL A 17 -9.87 -4.14 0.27
N THR A 18 -9.26 -5.32 0.12
CA THR A 18 -8.60 -6.02 1.23
C THR A 18 -7.33 -5.34 1.72
N GLU A 19 -6.66 -4.52 0.91
CA GLU A 19 -5.50 -3.72 1.34
C GLU A 19 -5.89 -2.60 2.31
N LEU A 20 -7.10 -2.06 2.18
CA LEU A 20 -7.61 -0.97 3.04
C LEU A 20 -8.07 -1.46 4.40
N PHE A 21 -8.35 -2.76 4.55
CA PHE A 21 -8.78 -3.37 5.80
C PHE A 21 -7.68 -4.26 6.38
N PRO A 22 -7.53 -4.36 7.71
CA PRO A 22 -6.51 -5.19 8.35
C PRO A 22 -6.90 -6.69 8.32
N ILE A 23 -7.08 -7.26 7.13
CA ILE A 23 -7.58 -8.63 6.90
C ILE A 23 -6.64 -9.50 6.05
N SER A 24 -5.40 -9.04 5.80
CA SER A 24 -4.40 -9.69 4.94
C SER A 24 -4.83 -9.80 3.47
N SER A 25 -4.40 -8.85 2.64
CA SER A 25 -4.67 -8.83 1.21
C SER A 25 -4.05 -10.02 0.47
N LEU A 26 -2.80 -10.38 0.81
CA LEU A 26 -2.13 -11.55 0.23
C LEU A 26 -2.88 -12.86 0.48
N GLY A 27 -3.41 -13.06 1.69
CA GLY A 27 -4.19 -14.26 2.03
C GLY A 27 -5.38 -14.43 1.09
N HIS A 28 -6.15 -13.36 0.88
CA HIS A 28 -7.31 -13.39 -0.01
C HIS A 28 -6.91 -13.57 -1.48
N THR A 29 -5.86 -12.88 -1.93
CA THR A 29 -5.38 -12.93 -3.32
C THR A 29 -4.79 -14.30 -3.68
N VAL A 30 -4.33 -15.10 -2.72
CA VAL A 30 -3.86 -16.49 -2.97
C VAL A 30 -4.96 -17.54 -2.75
N ILE A 31 -5.74 -17.42 -1.66
CA ILE A 31 -6.72 -18.45 -1.27
C ILE A 31 -7.94 -18.44 -2.20
N LEU A 32 -8.47 -17.27 -2.54
CA LEU A 32 -9.70 -17.20 -3.35
C LEU A 32 -9.52 -17.77 -4.77
N PRO A 33 -8.41 -17.49 -5.50
CA PRO A 33 -8.14 -18.16 -6.77
C PRO A 33 -8.06 -19.68 -6.65
N ALA A 34 -7.46 -20.21 -5.57
CA ALA A 34 -7.41 -21.64 -5.35
C ALA A 34 -8.82 -22.25 -5.16
N LEU A 35 -9.70 -21.56 -4.42
CA LEU A 35 -11.09 -21.99 -4.19
C LEU A 35 -11.96 -21.90 -5.45
N PHE A 36 -11.71 -20.93 -6.33
CA PHE A 36 -12.42 -20.79 -7.61
C PHE A 36 -11.89 -21.68 -8.74
N GLY A 37 -10.94 -22.58 -8.44
CA GLY A 37 -10.33 -23.46 -9.45
C GLY A 37 -9.30 -22.77 -10.34
N TRP A 38 -8.85 -21.57 -9.99
CA TRP A 38 -7.78 -20.83 -10.68
C TRP A 38 -6.41 -21.10 -10.07
N GLY A 39 -6.19 -22.30 -9.50
CA GLY A 39 -4.93 -22.67 -8.84
C GLY A 39 -3.71 -22.63 -9.77
N ASP A 40 -3.92 -22.86 -11.07
CA ASP A 40 -2.86 -22.74 -12.08
C ASP A 40 -2.35 -21.30 -12.23
N LEU A 41 -3.20 -20.30 -11.94
CA LEU A 41 -2.81 -18.90 -11.92
C LEU A 41 -1.79 -18.65 -10.80
N VAL A 42 -2.04 -19.19 -9.60
CA VAL A 42 -1.18 -19.00 -8.42
C VAL A 42 0.20 -19.63 -8.61
N ARG A 43 0.26 -20.74 -9.36
CA ARG A 43 1.50 -21.47 -9.66
C ARG A 43 2.29 -20.85 -10.82
N ASP A 44 1.71 -19.92 -11.56
CA ASP A 44 2.37 -19.26 -12.68
C ASP A 44 3.44 -18.28 -12.18
N LYS A 45 4.61 -18.27 -12.84
CA LYS A 45 5.71 -17.34 -12.54
C LYS A 45 5.33 -15.86 -12.65
N HIS A 46 4.27 -15.53 -13.40
CA HIS A 46 3.78 -14.17 -13.58
C HIS A 46 2.80 -13.72 -12.48
N PHE A 47 2.39 -14.61 -11.58
CA PHE A 47 1.46 -14.30 -10.50
C PHE A 47 2.04 -13.31 -9.48
N LEU A 48 3.29 -13.52 -9.06
CA LEU A 48 3.94 -12.59 -8.13
C LEU A 48 4.10 -11.18 -8.73
N PRO A 49 4.59 -11.01 -9.98
CA PRO A 49 4.56 -9.72 -10.67
C PRO A 49 3.16 -9.09 -10.76
N LEU A 50 2.11 -9.90 -10.97
CA LEU A 50 0.73 -9.41 -10.99
C LEU A 50 0.33 -8.84 -9.62
N ILE A 51 0.56 -9.57 -8.53
CA ILE A 51 0.26 -9.10 -7.17
C ILE A 51 1.01 -7.79 -6.87
N VAL A 52 2.29 -7.74 -7.21
CA VAL A 52 3.11 -6.53 -7.02
C VAL A 52 2.53 -5.35 -7.80
N ALA A 53 2.08 -5.56 -9.04
CA ALA A 53 1.43 -4.52 -9.84
C ALA A 53 0.09 -4.06 -9.24
N LEU A 54 -0.72 -4.98 -8.72
CA LEU A 54 -1.98 -4.65 -8.04
C LEU A 54 -1.73 -3.84 -6.76
N HIS A 55 -0.74 -4.25 -5.96
CA HIS A 55 -0.34 -3.55 -4.73
C HIS A 55 0.26 -2.17 -5.04
N LEU A 56 1.02 -2.04 -6.13
CA LEU A 56 1.47 -0.73 -6.62
C LEU A 56 0.28 0.16 -7.01
N GLY A 57 -0.74 -0.41 -7.66
CA GLY A 57 -1.98 0.28 -7.98
C GLY A 57 -2.69 0.83 -6.74
N THR A 58 -2.79 0.04 -5.66
CA THR A 58 -3.37 0.49 -4.39
C THR A 58 -2.53 1.57 -3.73
N SER A 59 -1.20 1.45 -3.75
CA SER A 59 -0.29 2.49 -3.23
C SER A 59 -0.43 3.81 -3.99
N ILE A 60 -0.51 3.77 -5.33
CA ILE A 60 -0.74 4.97 -6.15
C ILE A 60 -2.10 5.60 -5.81
N ALA A 61 -3.16 4.79 -5.68
CA ALA A 61 -4.47 5.29 -5.30
C ALA A 61 -4.45 6.02 -3.94
N LEU A 62 -3.75 5.47 -2.95
CA LEU A 62 -3.59 6.11 -1.63
C LEU A 62 -2.76 7.39 -1.69
N VAL A 63 -1.68 7.43 -2.47
CA VAL A 63 -0.87 8.65 -2.66
C VAL A 63 -1.70 9.74 -3.32
N ILE A 64 -2.50 9.41 -4.34
CA ILE A 64 -3.39 10.36 -5.02
C ILE A 64 -4.50 10.83 -4.08
N TYR A 65 -5.12 9.92 -3.32
CA TYR A 65 -6.21 10.26 -2.41
C TYR A 65 -5.74 11.20 -1.29
N PHE A 66 -4.62 10.88 -0.64
CA PHE A 66 -4.02 11.65 0.47
C PHE A 66 -2.98 12.69 0.00
N TRP A 67 -3.03 13.14 -1.26
CA TRP A 67 -1.97 13.98 -1.83
C TRP A 67 -1.72 15.27 -1.05
N ARG A 68 -2.77 15.88 -0.48
CA ARG A 68 -2.66 17.10 0.34
C ARG A 68 -2.01 16.82 1.68
N ASP A 69 -2.35 15.70 2.31
CA ASP A 69 -1.77 15.28 3.58
C ASP A 69 -0.29 14.99 3.42
N TRP A 70 0.11 14.32 2.32
CA TRP A 70 1.52 14.12 1.99
C TRP A 70 2.29 15.44 1.81
N LEU A 71 1.71 16.42 1.11
CA LEU A 71 2.32 17.75 0.98
C LEU A 71 2.44 18.44 2.34
N ASN A 72 1.45 18.31 3.22
CA ASN A 72 1.49 18.86 4.57
C ASN A 72 2.57 18.19 5.43
N VAL A 73 2.72 16.86 5.34
CA VAL A 73 3.78 16.11 6.03
C VAL A 73 5.16 16.62 5.60
N ILE A 74 5.41 16.73 4.29
CA ILE A 74 6.70 17.24 3.77
C ILE A 74 6.94 18.69 4.21
N ARG A 75 5.93 19.55 4.08
CA ARG A 75 6.03 20.97 4.46
C ARG A 75 6.34 21.15 5.95
N THR A 76 5.68 20.39 6.81
CA THR A 76 5.86 20.49 8.27
C THR A 76 7.20 19.92 8.72
N LEU A 77 7.73 18.89 8.05
CA LEU A 77 9.12 18.43 8.25
C LEU A 77 10.13 19.53 7.92
N VAL A 78 10.04 20.13 6.72
CA VAL A 78 10.99 21.17 6.27
C VAL A 78 10.93 22.39 7.19
N THR A 79 9.73 22.88 7.50
CA THR A 79 9.56 24.08 8.34
C THR A 79 9.98 23.84 9.79
N SER A 80 9.82 22.63 10.32
CA SER A 80 10.30 22.27 11.65
C SER A 80 11.82 22.29 11.74
N ILE A 81 12.51 21.80 10.71
CA ILE A 81 13.98 21.87 10.62
C ILE A 81 14.45 23.32 10.59
N GLN A 82 13.81 24.17 9.78
CA GLN A 82 14.15 25.59 9.67
C GLN A 82 13.94 26.37 10.98
N LYS A 83 12.86 26.07 11.71
CA LYS A 83 12.53 26.75 12.97
C LYS A 83 13.26 26.17 14.18
N GLY A 84 13.96 25.05 14.03
CA GLY A 84 14.77 24.45 15.10
C GLY A 84 13.97 23.85 16.25
N GLY A 85 12.75 23.35 15.99
CA GLY A 85 11.90 22.80 17.05
C GLY A 85 10.75 21.92 16.56
N VAL A 86 10.37 20.96 17.40
CA VAL A 86 9.19 20.09 17.25
C VAL A 86 8.46 20.08 18.59
N GLU A 87 7.22 20.54 18.60
CA GLU A 87 6.38 20.53 19.81
C GLU A 87 5.35 19.40 19.75
N LYS A 88 5.17 18.68 20.85
CA LYS A 88 4.19 17.57 20.93
C LYS A 88 2.77 18.09 20.68
N GLY A 89 2.00 17.32 19.92
CA GLY A 89 0.61 17.66 19.57
C GLY A 89 0.45 18.58 18.36
N THR A 90 1.55 18.97 17.71
CA THR A 90 1.54 19.72 16.45
C THR A 90 1.63 18.80 15.23
N GLU A 91 1.29 19.32 14.05
CA GLU A 91 1.45 18.58 12.79
C GLU A 91 2.91 18.18 12.53
N SER A 92 3.89 19.01 12.91
CA SER A 92 5.30 18.66 12.73
C SER A 92 5.70 17.46 13.59
N TRP A 93 5.18 17.34 14.81
CA TRP A 93 5.38 16.17 15.65
C TRP A 93 4.84 14.91 14.98
N VAL A 94 3.64 14.95 14.41
CA VAL A 94 3.06 13.80 13.68
C VAL A 94 3.90 13.43 12.48
N SER A 95 4.37 14.40 11.69
CA SER A 95 5.21 14.14 10.51
C SER A 95 6.55 13.48 10.85
N TRP A 96 7.18 13.88 11.96
CA TRP A 96 8.37 13.21 12.48
C TRP A 96 8.08 11.79 12.97
N LEU A 97 6.94 11.56 13.63
CA LEU A 97 6.51 10.22 14.02
C LEU A 97 6.29 9.31 12.82
N ILE A 98 5.70 9.82 11.73
CA ILE A 98 5.55 9.07 10.47
C ILE A 98 6.94 8.66 9.94
N LEU A 99 7.88 9.60 9.86
CA LEU A 99 9.23 9.32 9.34
C LEU A 99 9.97 8.29 10.20
N ILE A 100 9.96 8.46 11.53
CA ILE A 100 10.62 7.55 12.47
C ILE A 100 9.95 6.17 12.45
N GLY A 101 8.63 6.12 12.35
CA GLY A 101 7.86 4.88 12.26
C GLY A 101 8.20 4.02 11.04
N CYS A 102 8.67 4.64 9.95
CA CYS A 102 9.11 3.92 8.75
C CYS A 102 10.52 3.34 8.86
N ILE A 103 11.36 3.80 9.80
CA ILE A 103 12.77 3.38 9.90
C ILE A 103 12.91 1.88 10.17
N PRO A 104 12.21 1.27 11.15
CA PRO A 104 12.33 -0.17 11.40
C PRO A 104 11.96 -1.01 10.16
N ALA A 105 10.90 -0.63 9.45
CA ALA A 105 10.46 -1.34 8.25
C ALA A 105 11.43 -1.18 7.06
N GLY A 106 12.18 -0.08 6.98
CA GLY A 106 13.19 0.12 5.93
C GLY A 106 14.55 -0.52 6.21
N ILE A 107 14.84 -0.86 7.47
CA ILE A 107 16.09 -1.52 7.87
C ILE A 107 15.95 -3.05 7.85
N LEU A 108 14.78 -3.57 8.24
CA LEU A 108 14.46 -5.00 8.24
C LEU A 108 14.30 -5.54 6.80
#